data_AF-A0A2T2W5S7-F1
#
_entry.id   AF-A0A2T2W5S7-F1
#
_cell.length_a   1.000
_cell.length_b   1.000
_cell.length_c   1.000
_cell.angle_alpha   90.00
_cell.angle_beta   90.00
_cell.angle_gamma   90.00
#
_symmetry.space_group_name_H-M   'P 1'
#
loop_
_entity.id
_entity.type
_entity.pdbx_description
1 polymer ?
#
loop_
_entity_poly.entity_id
_entity_poly.type
_entity_poly.pdbx_seq_one_letter_code
_entity_poly.pdbx_strand_id
1 'polypeptide(L)'
;MVLLSAPSAVANDYEACANSLIEAGLDGAAAAAACGKALNPADLSSCTLDVTGIGDINVEQALVACQSDRRPKELATCVSDIHQSLEVASSTAVLNGCRRSVLPLRFSDCVVGVATAAELAVVNSLLQCSAAGYVPTDVAPTFIFAR
;
A
#
# COMPACT_ATOMS: atom_id res chain seq x y z
N MET A 1 -49.44 16.02 -1.18
CA MET A 1 -48.46 15.22 -0.41
C MET A 1 -47.10 15.51 -0.99
N VAL A 2 -46.23 16.17 -0.23
CA VAL A 2 -44.85 16.44 -0.63
C VAL A 2 -44.02 15.25 -0.15
N LEU A 3 -43.50 14.46 -1.08
CA LEU A 3 -42.55 13.38 -0.77
C LEU A 3 -41.21 14.05 -0.42
N LEU A 4 -40.86 14.08 0.86
CA LEU A 4 -39.50 14.39 1.27
C LEU A 4 -38.62 13.19 0.93
N SER A 5 -37.82 13.32 -0.13
CA SER A 5 -36.71 12.41 -0.39
C SER A 5 -35.71 12.56 0.76
N ALA A 6 -35.63 11.56 1.63
CA ALA A 6 -34.54 11.50 2.60
C ALA A 6 -33.21 11.41 1.84
N PRO A 7 -32.18 12.19 2.18
CA PRO A 7 -30.86 11.97 1.62
C PRO A 7 -30.44 10.54 1.98
N SER A 8 -29.91 9.80 1.02
CA SER A 8 -29.22 8.54 1.29
C SER A 8 -28.20 8.80 2.39
N ALA A 9 -28.25 8.03 3.48
CA ALA A 9 -27.23 8.12 4.52
C ALA A 9 -25.86 7.95 3.83
N VAL A 10 -25.03 8.98 3.88
CA VAL A 10 -23.65 8.89 3.39
C VAL A 10 -23.01 7.82 4.25
N ALA A 11 -22.65 6.68 3.65
CA ALA A 11 -22.02 5.58 4.38
C ALA A 11 -20.78 6.16 5.08
N ASN A 12 -20.67 5.91 6.38
CA ASN A 12 -19.54 6.37 7.16
C ASN A 12 -18.28 5.63 6.67
N ASP A 13 -17.25 6.36 6.21
CA ASP A 13 -16.03 5.76 5.66
C ASP A 13 -15.36 4.75 6.62
N TYR A 14 -15.51 4.95 7.92
CA TYR A 14 -15.00 4.02 8.94
C TYR A 14 -15.83 2.73 9.00
N GLU A 15 -17.16 2.85 8.88
CA GLU A 15 -18.07 1.70 8.83
C GLU A 15 -17.83 0.90 7.54
N ALA A 16 -17.75 1.58 6.40
CA ALA A 16 -17.46 0.95 5.11
C ALA A 16 -16.09 0.26 5.11
N CYS A 17 -15.06 0.88 5.68
CA CYS A 17 -13.75 0.28 5.86
C CYS A 17 -13.82 -0.99 6.73
N ALA A 18 -14.49 -0.91 7.88
CA ALA A 18 -14.57 -2.04 8.81
C ALA A 18 -15.33 -3.21 8.20
N ASN A 19 -16.49 -2.95 7.58
CA ASN A 19 -17.30 -3.97 6.92
C ASN A 19 -16.51 -4.65 5.79
N SER A 20 -15.83 -3.87 4.94
CA SER A 20 -14.99 -4.39 3.86
C SER A 20 -13.90 -5.34 4.37
N LEU A 21 -13.21 -4.99 5.47
CA LEU A 21 -12.16 -5.83 6.04
C LEU A 21 -12.73 -7.08 6.73
N ILE A 22 -13.89 -6.97 7.37
CA ILE A 22 -14.58 -8.12 7.98
C ILE A 22 -15.03 -9.12 6.90
N GLU A 23 -15.60 -8.62 5.80
CA GLU A 23 -16.01 -9.43 4.65
C GLU A 23 -14.80 -10.13 3.99
N ALA A 24 -13.62 -9.51 4.04
CA ALA A 24 -12.36 -10.12 3.63
C ALA A 24 -11.78 -11.14 4.62
N GLY A 25 -12.50 -11.43 5.72
CA GLY A 25 -12.14 -12.46 6.69
C GLY A 25 -11.38 -11.98 7.92
N LEU A 26 -11.22 -10.67 8.11
CA LEU A 26 -10.57 -10.11 9.29
C LEU A 26 -11.51 -10.14 10.51
N ASP A 27 -10.97 -10.34 11.70
CA ASP A 27 -11.73 -10.21 12.95
C ASP A 27 -12.34 -8.80 13.10
N GLY A 28 -13.57 -8.71 13.61
CA GLY A 28 -14.30 -7.46 13.73
C GLY A 28 -13.63 -6.42 14.64
N ALA A 29 -13.01 -6.85 15.75
CA ALA A 29 -12.29 -5.93 16.63
C ALA A 29 -10.99 -5.46 15.96
N ALA A 30 -10.31 -6.34 15.23
CA ALA A 30 -9.12 -5.97 14.44
C ALA A 30 -9.45 -4.97 13.33
N ALA A 31 -10.54 -5.18 12.59
CA ALA A 31 -11.02 -4.28 11.53
C ALA A 31 -11.40 -2.90 12.10
N ALA A 32 -12.17 -2.88 13.19
CA ALA A 32 -12.54 -1.63 13.85
C ALA A 32 -11.31 -0.86 14.36
N ALA A 33 -10.35 -1.55 14.98
CA ALA A 33 -9.12 -0.93 15.47
C ALA A 33 -8.23 -0.39 14.34
N ALA A 34 -8.17 -1.10 13.21
CA ALA A 34 -7.46 -0.71 12.01
C ALA A 34 -8.05 0.57 11.40
N CYS A 35 -9.34 0.52 11.05
CA CYS A 35 -10.04 1.62 10.40
C CYS A 35 -10.12 2.85 11.30
N GLY A 36 -10.34 2.68 12.62
CA GLY A 36 -10.38 3.79 13.58
C GLY A 36 -9.04 4.52 13.77
N LYS A 37 -7.91 3.89 13.42
CA LYS A 37 -6.57 4.52 13.43
C LYS A 37 -6.15 5.07 12.07
N ALA A 38 -6.88 4.74 11.01
CA ALA A 38 -6.53 5.13 9.65
C ALA A 38 -6.79 6.63 9.45
N LEU A 39 -5.81 7.33 8.88
CA LEU A 39 -6.01 8.73 8.45
C LEU A 39 -7.03 8.81 7.31
N ASN A 40 -7.03 7.82 6.41
CA ASN A 40 -7.96 7.68 5.30
C ASN A 40 -8.49 6.23 5.25
N PRO A 41 -9.62 5.92 5.90
CA PRO A 41 -10.15 4.55 6.00
C PRO A 41 -10.47 3.89 4.65
N ALA A 42 -10.98 4.67 3.70
CA ALA A 42 -11.26 4.19 2.34
C ALA A 42 -9.98 3.71 1.61
N ASP A 43 -8.88 4.46 1.76
CA ASP A 43 -7.60 4.11 1.13
C ASP A 43 -6.96 2.89 1.79
N LEU A 44 -7.10 2.76 3.11
CA LEU A 44 -6.61 1.59 3.85
C LEU A 44 -7.33 0.30 3.42
N SER A 45 -8.66 0.34 3.40
CA SER A 45 -9.47 -0.83 3.02
C SER A 45 -9.25 -1.20 1.56
N SER A 46 -9.29 -0.23 0.63
CA SER A 46 -8.98 -0.48 -0.80
C SER A 46 -7.61 -1.12 -0.96
N CYS A 47 -6.55 -0.53 -0.39
CA CYS A 47 -5.20 -1.09 -0.47
C CYS A 47 -5.14 -2.54 0.04
N THR A 48 -5.78 -2.81 1.18
CA THR A 48 -5.75 -4.15 1.79
C THR A 48 -6.43 -5.17 0.89
N LEU A 49 -7.60 -4.83 0.34
CA LEU A 49 -8.34 -5.71 -0.57
C LEU A 49 -7.59 -5.93 -1.88
N ASP A 50 -7.06 -4.87 -2.47
CA ASP A 50 -6.30 -4.92 -3.72
C ASP A 50 -5.07 -5.82 -3.57
N VAL A 51 -4.31 -5.65 -2.48
CA VAL A 51 -3.12 -6.47 -2.20
C VAL A 51 -3.49 -7.93 -1.87
N THR A 52 -4.58 -8.16 -1.13
CA THR A 52 -5.04 -9.53 -0.82
C THR A 52 -5.49 -10.27 -2.08
N GLY A 53 -5.98 -9.54 -3.09
CA GLY A 53 -6.32 -10.10 -4.40
C GLY A 53 -5.11 -10.52 -5.26
N ILE A 54 -3.88 -10.24 -4.82
CA ILE A 54 -2.66 -10.45 -5.60
C ILE A 54 -1.81 -11.59 -5.02
N GLY A 55 -1.85 -12.74 -5.70
CA GLY A 55 -1.07 -13.93 -5.33
C GLY A 55 -1.37 -14.43 -3.91
N ASP A 56 -0.38 -15.04 -3.26
CA ASP A 56 -0.53 -15.64 -1.93
C ASP A 56 -0.23 -14.63 -0.79
N ILE A 57 -1.02 -13.56 -0.68
CA ILE A 57 -0.95 -12.59 0.42
C ILE A 57 -2.24 -12.66 1.24
N ASN A 58 -2.15 -12.95 2.54
CA ASN A 58 -3.34 -12.95 3.40
C ASN A 58 -3.72 -11.54 3.86
N VAL A 59 -4.98 -11.40 4.29
CA VAL A 59 -5.59 -10.11 4.64
C VAL A 59 -4.84 -9.41 5.79
N GLU A 60 -4.34 -10.15 6.77
CA GLU A 60 -3.57 -9.59 7.90
C GLU A 60 -2.22 -9.03 7.43
N GLN A 61 -1.52 -9.74 6.55
CA GLN A 61 -0.25 -9.29 5.98
C GLN A 61 -0.45 -8.05 5.10
N ALA A 62 -1.47 -8.05 4.25
CA ALA A 62 -1.84 -6.91 3.42
C ALA A 62 -2.18 -5.70 4.30
N LEU A 63 -3.00 -5.89 5.33
CA LEU A 63 -3.41 -4.84 6.25
C LEU A 63 -2.22 -4.22 6.96
N VAL A 64 -1.32 -5.04 7.52
CA VAL A 64 -0.11 -4.54 8.19
C VAL A 64 0.76 -3.72 7.23
N ALA A 65 0.89 -4.14 5.97
CA ALA A 65 1.63 -3.39 4.96
C ALA A 65 0.94 -2.05 4.62
N CYS A 66 -0.35 -2.07 4.32
CA CYS A 66 -1.13 -0.89 3.95
C CYS A 66 -1.25 0.13 5.10
N GLN A 67 -1.31 -0.32 6.36
CA GLN A 67 -1.32 0.58 7.53
C GLN A 67 0.03 1.25 7.78
N SER A 68 1.12 0.56 7.44
CA SER A 68 2.48 1.06 7.70
C SER A 68 2.96 2.03 6.63
N ASP A 69 2.31 2.04 5.46
CA ASP A 69 2.64 2.92 4.35
C ASP A 69 1.84 4.23 4.43
N ARG A 70 2.50 5.35 4.13
CA ARG A 70 1.83 6.66 4.08
C ARG A 70 1.06 6.89 2.78
N ARG A 71 1.25 6.02 1.78
CA ARG A 71 0.64 6.05 0.45
C ARG A 71 0.04 4.68 0.10
N PRO A 72 -1.03 4.23 0.80
CA PRO A 72 -1.59 2.88 0.62
C PRO A 72 -1.98 2.57 -0.83
N LYS A 73 -2.55 3.55 -1.56
CA LYS A 73 -2.89 3.37 -2.98
C LYS A 73 -1.66 3.08 -3.85
N GLU A 74 -0.57 3.84 -3.65
CA GLU A 74 0.67 3.61 -4.41
C GLU A 74 1.33 2.29 -4.04
N LEU A 75 1.24 1.87 -2.78
CA LEU A 75 1.68 0.53 -2.37
C LEU A 75 0.94 -0.56 -3.17
N ALA A 76 -0.39 -0.51 -3.21
CA ALA A 76 -1.20 -1.48 -3.93
C ALA A 76 -0.86 -1.49 -5.44
N THR A 77 -0.74 -0.31 -6.05
CA THR A 77 -0.30 -0.17 -7.45
C THR A 77 1.10 -0.76 -7.67
N CYS A 78 2.08 -0.49 -6.79
CA CYS A 78 3.43 -1.05 -6.89
C CYS A 78 3.43 -2.58 -6.91
N VAL A 79 2.65 -3.22 -6.02
CA VAL A 79 2.53 -4.68 -5.96
C VAL A 79 1.86 -5.20 -7.24
N SER A 80 0.77 -4.56 -7.65
CA SER A 80 0.01 -4.91 -8.86
C SER A 80 0.88 -4.82 -10.12
N ASP A 81 1.61 -3.73 -10.32
CA ASP A 81 2.45 -3.51 -11.51
C ASP A 81 3.51 -4.60 -11.66
N ILE A 82 4.17 -4.95 -10.56
CA ILE A 82 5.21 -6.00 -10.56
C ILE A 82 4.59 -7.37 -10.88
N HIS A 83 3.44 -7.70 -10.28
CA HIS A 83 2.75 -8.98 -10.52
C HIS A 83 2.14 -9.10 -11.92
N GLN A 84 1.67 -8.01 -12.51
CA GLN A 84 1.13 -8.01 -13.87
C GLN A 84 2.22 -8.08 -14.94
N SER A 85 3.42 -7.58 -14.63
CA SER A 85 4.51 -7.44 -15.60
C SER A 85 5.53 -8.58 -15.57
N LEU A 86 5.69 -9.24 -14.42
CA LEU A 86 6.78 -10.20 -14.20
C LEU A 86 6.27 -11.51 -13.58
N GLU A 87 7.02 -12.59 -13.79
CA GLU A 87 6.78 -13.84 -13.08
C GLU A 87 7.29 -13.74 -11.63
N VAL A 88 6.35 -13.68 -10.68
CA VAL A 88 6.67 -13.47 -9.26
C VAL A 88 6.70 -14.78 -8.50
N ALA A 89 7.88 -15.14 -7.97
CA ALA A 89 8.05 -16.31 -7.11
C ALA A 89 7.63 -16.09 -5.65
N SER A 90 7.53 -14.83 -5.19
CA SER A 90 7.14 -14.51 -3.81
C SER A 90 6.42 -13.16 -3.72
N SER A 91 5.09 -13.20 -3.58
CA SER A 91 4.27 -12.00 -3.40
C SER A 91 4.63 -11.25 -2.12
N THR A 92 4.99 -11.97 -1.04
CA THR A 92 5.44 -11.37 0.21
C THR A 92 6.73 -10.57 0.03
N ALA A 93 7.67 -11.02 -0.80
CA ALA A 93 8.89 -10.28 -1.09
C ALA A 93 8.60 -8.97 -1.85
N VAL A 94 7.68 -9.02 -2.82
CA VAL A 94 7.21 -7.84 -3.56
C VAL A 94 6.53 -6.84 -2.62
N LEU A 95 5.57 -7.30 -1.81
CA LEU A 95 4.88 -6.47 -0.82
C LEU A 95 5.85 -5.79 0.15
N ASN A 96 6.85 -6.55 0.61
CA ASN A 96 7.91 -6.04 1.48
C ASN A 96 8.78 -4.98 0.80
N GLY A 97 9.12 -5.16 -0.47
CA GLY A 97 9.87 -4.19 -1.25
C GLY A 97 9.10 -2.89 -1.43
N CYS A 98 7.84 -2.99 -1.89
CA CYS A 98 6.97 -1.85 -2.09
C CYS A 98 6.79 -1.03 -0.81
N ARG A 99 6.46 -1.67 0.34
CA ARG A 99 6.21 -0.93 1.61
C ARG A 99 7.44 -0.31 2.24
N ARG A 100 8.63 -0.78 1.88
CA ARG A 100 9.89 -0.21 2.37
C ARG A 100 10.35 0.96 1.51
N SER A 101 9.82 1.09 0.29
CA SER A 101 10.09 2.23 -0.58
C SER A 101 9.36 3.47 -0.07
N VAL A 102 10.04 4.61 -0.11
CA VAL A 102 9.40 5.92 0.12
C VAL A 102 8.56 6.35 -1.09
N LEU A 103 8.83 5.77 -2.26
CA LEU A 103 8.17 6.06 -3.53
C LEU A 103 7.80 4.74 -4.22
N PRO A 104 6.67 4.10 -3.85
CA PRO A 104 6.30 2.78 -4.35
C PRO A 104 6.22 2.70 -5.88
N LEU A 105 5.65 3.70 -6.56
CA LEU A 105 5.55 3.71 -8.03
C LEU A 105 6.92 3.77 -8.73
N ARG A 106 7.85 4.57 -8.20
CA ARG A 106 9.22 4.62 -8.74
C ARG A 106 9.96 3.30 -8.52
N PHE A 107 9.63 2.60 -7.43
CA PHE A 107 10.19 1.30 -7.13
C PHE A 107 9.68 0.22 -8.08
N SER A 108 8.37 0.16 -8.37
CA SER A 108 7.83 -0.78 -9.37
C SER A 108 8.37 -0.48 -10.77
N ASP A 109 8.42 0.79 -11.20
CA ASP A 109 9.07 1.21 -12.45
C ASP A 109 10.50 0.63 -12.57
N CYS A 110 11.29 0.81 -11.51
CA CYS A 110 12.66 0.32 -11.46
C CYS A 110 12.70 -1.21 -11.58
N VAL A 111 11.92 -1.92 -10.76
CA VAL A 111 11.93 -3.39 -10.70
C VAL A 111 11.54 -4.00 -12.05
N VAL A 112 10.44 -3.51 -12.65
CA VAL A 112 9.96 -3.96 -13.95
C VAL A 112 10.98 -3.64 -15.04
N GLY A 113 11.50 -2.40 -15.05
CA GLY A 113 12.47 -1.96 -16.04
C GLY A 113 13.77 -2.77 -16.02
N VAL A 114 14.39 -2.95 -14.85
CA VAL A 114 15.67 -3.68 -14.74
C VAL A 114 15.50 -5.18 -14.90
N ALA A 115 14.39 -5.76 -14.42
CA ALA A 115 14.07 -7.17 -14.65
C ALA A 115 13.95 -7.48 -16.14
N THR A 116 13.21 -6.63 -16.87
CA THR A 116 12.97 -6.81 -18.31
C THR A 116 14.24 -6.59 -19.12
N ALA A 117 14.98 -5.50 -18.86
CA ALA A 117 16.12 -5.12 -19.68
C ALA A 117 17.33 -6.05 -19.51
N ALA A 118 17.49 -6.65 -18.33
CA ALA A 118 18.63 -7.52 -18.01
C ALA A 118 18.23 -8.99 -17.76
N GLU A 119 16.99 -9.36 -18.09
CA GLU A 119 16.43 -10.71 -17.89
C GLU A 119 16.66 -11.25 -16.47
N LEU A 120 16.52 -10.38 -15.47
CA LEU A 120 16.79 -10.72 -14.07
C LEU A 120 15.54 -11.31 -13.39
N ALA A 121 15.77 -12.31 -12.54
CA ALA A 121 14.75 -12.76 -11.60
C ALA A 121 14.26 -11.61 -10.71
N VAL A 122 12.96 -11.55 -10.44
CA VAL A 122 12.31 -10.48 -9.66
C VAL A 122 13.02 -10.22 -8.34
N VAL A 123 13.46 -11.27 -7.62
CA VAL A 123 14.18 -11.15 -6.35
C VAL A 123 15.47 -10.33 -6.46
N ASN A 124 16.20 -10.47 -7.57
CA ASN A 124 17.42 -9.71 -7.81
C ASN A 124 17.10 -8.25 -8.14
N SER A 125 16.06 -8.01 -8.95
CA SER A 125 15.58 -6.67 -9.29
C SER A 125 15.09 -5.88 -8.08
N LEU A 126 14.35 -6.54 -7.17
CA LEU A 126 13.95 -5.95 -5.89
C LEU A 126 15.16 -5.47 -5.07
N LEU A 127 16.23 -6.26 -5.02
CA LEU A 127 17.46 -5.90 -4.32
C LEU A 127 18.15 -4.69 -4.98
N GLN A 128 18.31 -4.70 -6.31
CA GLN A 128 18.95 -3.58 -7.03
C GLN A 128 18.19 -2.26 -6.85
N CYS A 129 16.86 -2.31 -6.90
CA CYS A 129 16.02 -1.13 -6.77
C CYS A 129 15.88 -0.63 -5.33
N SER A 130 16.13 -1.49 -4.33
CA SER A 130 16.13 -1.08 -2.91
C SER A 130 17.37 -0.27 -2.52
N ALA A 131 18.48 -0.43 -3.26
CA ALA A 131 19.72 0.32 -3.03
C ALA A 131 19.62 1.78 -3.48
N ALA A 132 18.64 2.14 -4.31
CA ALA A 132 18.33 3.51 -4.71
C ALA A 132 17.54 4.29 -3.64
N GLY A 133 17.56 3.83 -2.38
CA GLY A 133 16.94 4.53 -1.26
C GLY A 133 17.38 5.99 -1.22
N TYR A 134 16.40 6.89 -1.22
CA TYR A 134 16.61 8.33 -1.10
C TYR A 134 17.44 8.60 0.16
N VAL A 135 18.70 9.01 -0.03
CA VAL A 135 19.49 9.63 1.03
C VAL A 135 19.01 11.08 1.10
N PRO A 136 18.39 11.53 2.20
CA PRO A 136 18.04 12.95 2.32
C PRO A 136 19.30 13.79 2.14
N THR A 137 19.31 14.60 1.10
CA THR A 137 20.25 15.70 0.98
C THR A 137 19.68 16.85 1.83
N ASP A 138 20.52 17.58 2.57
CA ASP A 138 20.13 18.69 3.46
C ASP A 138 19.48 18.31 4.82
N VAL A 139 19.94 17.23 5.47
CA VAL A 139 19.62 16.92 6.89
C VAL A 139 20.48 17.66 7.92
N ALA A 140 21.44 18.48 7.48
CA ALA A 140 22.17 19.32 8.40
C ALA A 140 21.31 20.54 8.77
N PRO A 141 21.14 20.88 10.07
CA PRO A 141 20.51 22.14 10.43
C PRO A 141 21.36 23.28 9.84
N THR A 142 20.79 24.07 8.93
CA THR A 142 21.32 25.40 8.68
C THR A 142 20.99 26.21 9.93
N PHE A 143 21.97 26.34 10.82
CA PHE A 143 21.85 27.21 11.99
C PHE A 143 21.60 28.65 11.50
N ILE A 144 20.33 29.06 11.45
CA ILE A 144 19.96 30.47 11.32
C ILE A 144 20.17 31.07 12.70
N PHE A 145 21.25 31.81 12.89
CA PHE A 145 21.39 32.65 14.07
C PHE A 145 20.28 33.70 14.05
N ALA A 146 19.29 33.58 14.94
CA ALA A 146 18.36 34.65 15.21
C ALA A 146 19.15 35.84 15.77
N ARG A 147 19.06 36.99 15.09
CA ARG A 147 19.59 38.27 15.59
C ARG A 147 18.58 38.94 16.50
#